data_AF-A0A8J3R0W3-F1
#
_entry.id   AF-A0A8J3R0W3-F1
#
_cell.length_a   1.000
_cell.length_b   1.000
_cell.length_c   1.000
_cell.angle_alpha   90.00
_cell.angle_beta   90.00
_cell.angle_gamma   90.00
#
_symmetry.space_group_name_H-M   'P 1'
#
loop_
_entity.id
_entity.type
_entity.pdbx_description
1 polymer ?
#
loop_
_entity_poly.entity_id
_entity_poly.type
_entity_poly.pdbx_seq_one_letter_code
_entity_poly.pdbx_strand_id
1 'polypeptide(L)'
;MKLSRLALARGGRLLTAACVIGFALTTPAAAAGPVTSTATAEVVAPPAGMHHYVVSVGRVVANEATAWVRLAQYTFNDDGTVSSTHWYWTHRRSFVRVSTGIKATGCPARDCYVRTADGFKSTTAPDALSGTYAVNGSALRITWDGGIWEDWTVSEPIAGKLGKLTFSASSYGQTAGWGYGSEAAWNTRVSVTQIASDAPPLRSDGYYWNNGSINHTVSTGFDHPWKVCTGNTCLSDEHTATACNPRASDGKPMIDYYLTLPYPGATDRRNALEHWCEANADGRGEYCYTGNSHIKPMLQIIDSDGRFHGWVGVEASPNETVPNQQSTLGIFVAADDM
;
A
#
# COMPACT_ATOMS: atom_id res chain seq x y z
N MET A 1 22.19 1.52 15.51
CA MET A 1 22.37 0.20 16.11
C MET A 1 22.42 -0.83 14.97
N LYS A 2 23.62 -1.25 14.57
CA LYS A 2 23.84 -2.24 13.51
C LYS A 2 23.97 -3.61 14.17
N LEU A 3 23.02 -4.52 13.94
CA LEU A 3 23.18 -5.92 14.28
C LEU A 3 23.67 -6.66 13.03
N SER A 4 24.97 -6.95 13.03
CA SER A 4 25.66 -7.76 12.04
C SER A 4 25.19 -9.22 12.16
N ARG A 5 24.66 -9.80 11.07
CA ARG A 5 24.41 -11.25 10.98
C ARG A 5 25.70 -11.94 10.53
N LEU A 6 26.31 -12.71 11.43
CA LEU A 6 27.31 -13.71 11.07
C LEU A 6 26.62 -14.90 10.41
N ALA A 7 27.09 -15.26 9.22
CA ALA A 7 26.80 -16.53 8.57
C ALA A 7 27.64 -17.64 9.25
N LEU A 8 26.98 -18.67 9.76
CA LEU A 8 27.63 -19.93 10.09
C LEU A 8 27.29 -20.96 9.00
N ALA A 9 28.29 -21.31 8.20
CA ALA A 9 28.27 -22.50 7.38
C ALA A 9 28.45 -23.74 8.27
N ARG A 10 27.58 -24.74 8.13
CA ARG A 10 27.83 -26.10 8.60
C ARG A 10 27.44 -27.09 7.52
N GLY A 11 28.45 -27.58 6.80
CA GLY A 11 28.39 -28.87 6.15
C GLY A 11 28.67 -29.98 7.17
N GLY A 12 28.13 -31.17 6.94
CA GLY A 12 28.56 -32.35 7.70
C GLY A 12 27.56 -33.50 7.81
N ARG A 13 27.59 -34.37 6.80
CA ARG A 13 27.55 -35.84 6.84
C ARG A 13 26.27 -36.58 7.28
N LEU A 14 25.89 -37.49 6.37
CA LEU A 14 25.11 -38.71 6.60
C LEU A 14 25.70 -39.53 7.75
N LEU A 15 24.81 -40.10 8.58
CA LEU A 15 25.01 -41.38 9.24
C LEU A 15 23.67 -42.11 9.34
N THR A 16 23.58 -43.20 8.58
CA THR A 16 22.53 -44.22 8.62
C THR A 16 22.72 -45.05 9.88
N ALA A 17 21.71 -45.16 10.73
CA ALA A 17 21.68 -46.12 11.82
C ALA A 17 20.30 -46.80 11.88
N ALA A 18 20.26 -48.03 11.41
CA ALA A 18 19.15 -48.95 11.60
C ALA A 18 19.05 -49.30 13.09
N CYS A 19 17.90 -49.02 13.71
CA CYS A 19 17.61 -49.48 15.06
C CYS A 19 16.55 -50.58 15.02
N VAL A 20 16.89 -51.67 15.69
CA VAL A 20 16.23 -52.97 15.74
C VAL A 20 14.88 -52.86 16.47
N ILE A 21 13.87 -53.51 15.87
CA ILE A 21 12.51 -53.64 16.39
C ILE A 21 12.52 -54.64 17.57
N GLY A 22 12.16 -54.17 18.76
CA GLY A 22 11.83 -55.01 19.91
C GLY A 22 10.33 -54.95 20.18
N PHE A 23 9.61 -56.03 19.89
CA PHE A 23 8.20 -56.21 20.27
C PHE A 23 8.12 -56.63 21.74
N ALA A 24 7.68 -55.72 22.60
CA ALA A 24 7.23 -56.04 23.96
C ALA A 24 5.69 -56.09 23.96
N LEU A 25 5.14 -57.27 24.26
CA LEU A 25 3.72 -57.48 24.53
C LEU A 25 3.37 -56.88 25.89
N THR A 26 2.73 -55.70 25.89
CA THR A 26 2.16 -55.08 27.08
C THR A 26 0.64 -55.23 27.07
N THR A 27 0.11 -55.71 28.19
CA THR A 27 -1.32 -55.86 28.47
C THR A 27 -2.04 -54.50 28.47
N PRO A 28 -3.24 -54.37 27.89
CA PRO A 28 -3.98 -53.11 27.88
C PRO A 28 -4.63 -52.87 29.26
N ALA A 29 -3.99 -52.06 30.08
CA ALA A 29 -4.67 -51.41 31.20
C ALA A 29 -5.48 -50.23 30.62
N ALA A 30 -6.82 -50.33 30.68
CA ALA A 30 -7.72 -49.25 30.31
C ALA A 30 -7.56 -48.09 31.30
N ALA A 31 -6.58 -47.22 31.07
CA ALA A 31 -6.45 -45.95 31.75
C ALA A 31 -7.56 -45.03 31.21
N ALA A 32 -8.57 -44.76 32.03
CA ALA A 32 -9.48 -43.64 31.82
C ALA A 32 -8.65 -42.35 31.86
N GLY A 33 -8.19 -41.92 30.69
CA GLY A 33 -7.42 -40.70 30.54
C GLY A 33 -8.23 -39.48 30.98
N PRO A 34 -7.56 -38.44 31.51
CA PRO A 34 -8.24 -37.20 31.86
C PRO A 34 -8.91 -36.65 30.60
N VAL A 35 -10.22 -36.40 30.70
CA VAL A 35 -10.98 -35.69 29.67
C VAL A 35 -10.45 -34.26 29.66
N THR A 36 -9.44 -34.00 28.83
CA THR A 36 -9.01 -32.64 28.53
C THR A 36 -10.13 -31.97 27.75
N SER A 37 -10.93 -31.16 28.46
CA SER A 37 -11.87 -30.23 27.84
C SER A 37 -11.08 -29.34 26.89
N THR A 38 -11.15 -29.63 25.60
CA THR A 38 -10.66 -28.73 24.56
C THR A 38 -11.55 -27.48 24.62
N ALA A 39 -11.08 -26.45 25.31
CA ALA A 39 -11.68 -25.13 25.22
C ALA A 39 -11.73 -24.75 23.74
N THR A 40 -12.94 -24.67 23.19
CA THR A 40 -13.15 -24.15 21.84
C THR A 40 -12.67 -22.72 21.84
N ALA A 41 -11.67 -22.41 21.02
CA ALA A 41 -11.20 -21.05 20.84
C ALA A 41 -12.40 -20.16 20.48
N GLU A 42 -12.53 -19.01 21.14
CA GLU A 42 -13.59 -18.06 20.85
C GLU A 42 -13.34 -17.46 19.46
N VAL A 43 -14.33 -17.59 18.58
CA VAL A 43 -14.28 -17.02 17.23
C VAL A 43 -14.57 -15.53 17.34
N VAL A 44 -13.63 -14.68 16.93
CA VAL A 44 -13.76 -13.23 16.90
C VAL A 44 -14.10 -12.80 15.48
N ALA A 45 -15.33 -12.32 15.27
CA ALA A 45 -15.77 -11.85 13.97
C ALA A 45 -14.85 -10.72 13.46
N PRO A 46 -14.32 -10.82 12.22
CA PRO A 46 -13.49 -9.77 11.65
C PRO A 46 -14.31 -8.49 11.37
N PRO A 47 -13.67 -7.32 11.28
CA PRO A 47 -14.37 -6.07 11.00
C PRO A 47 -15.17 -6.18 9.70
N ALA A 48 -16.44 -5.80 9.74
CA ALA A 48 -17.37 -5.91 8.60
C ALA A 48 -17.43 -7.32 7.96
N GLY A 49 -17.03 -8.38 8.67
CA GLY A 49 -16.93 -9.73 8.10
C GLY A 49 -15.80 -9.93 7.09
N MET A 50 -14.80 -9.04 7.03
CA MET A 50 -13.74 -9.03 6.01
C MET A 50 -12.34 -9.33 6.59
N HIS A 51 -11.53 -10.13 5.91
CA HIS A 51 -10.20 -10.49 6.40
C HIS A 51 -9.05 -9.68 5.79
N HIS A 52 -9.18 -9.20 4.55
CA HIS A 52 -8.06 -8.57 3.82
C HIS A 52 -8.28 -7.08 3.59
N TYR A 53 -7.57 -6.23 4.33
CA TYR A 53 -7.69 -4.77 4.23
C TYR A 53 -6.47 -4.09 3.62
N VAL A 54 -6.66 -3.32 2.54
CA VAL A 54 -5.65 -2.36 2.07
C VAL A 54 -5.79 -1.07 2.86
N VAL A 55 -4.68 -0.52 3.35
CA VAL A 55 -4.69 0.58 4.32
C VAL A 55 -3.63 1.64 4.00
N SER A 56 -4.01 2.92 4.03
CA SER A 56 -3.08 4.05 4.02
C SER A 56 -3.22 4.84 5.32
N VAL A 57 -2.11 5.07 6.03
CA VAL A 57 -2.09 5.82 7.30
C VAL A 57 -0.90 6.75 7.36
N GLY A 58 -1.01 7.84 8.12
CA GLY A 58 0.11 8.75 8.28
C GLY A 58 -0.03 9.68 9.46
N ARG A 59 1.12 10.19 9.89
CA ARG A 59 1.24 11.43 10.67
C ARG A 59 1.59 12.53 9.70
N VAL A 60 0.57 13.29 9.31
CA VAL A 60 0.69 14.41 8.37
C VAL A 60 0.39 15.69 9.15
N VAL A 61 1.43 16.29 9.74
CA VAL A 61 1.32 17.44 10.65
C VAL A 61 2.19 18.61 10.19
N ALA A 62 1.67 19.83 10.29
CA ALA A 62 2.34 21.05 9.84
C ALA A 62 3.57 21.32 10.70
N ASN A 63 4.58 21.98 10.12
CA ASN A 63 5.78 22.44 10.83
C ASN A 63 6.61 21.37 11.57
N GLU A 64 6.36 20.07 11.37
CA GLU A 64 7.21 19.01 11.92
C GLU A 64 7.93 18.23 10.81
N ALA A 65 9.26 18.12 10.93
CA ALA A 65 10.09 17.22 10.12
C ALA A 65 9.94 15.74 10.56
N THR A 66 8.83 15.40 11.21
CA THR A 66 8.52 14.07 11.75
C THR A 66 7.42 13.36 10.96
N ALA A 67 6.92 13.99 9.90
CA ALA A 67 5.89 13.42 9.06
C ALA A 67 6.31 12.04 8.54
N TRP A 68 5.34 11.14 8.51
CA TRP A 68 5.52 9.80 8.01
C TRP A 68 4.21 9.27 7.43
N VAL A 69 4.34 8.38 6.47
CA VAL A 69 3.22 7.71 5.81
C VAL A 69 3.53 6.22 5.70
N ARG A 70 2.48 5.42 5.76
CA ARG A 70 2.53 3.97 5.67
C ARG A 70 1.41 3.48 4.76
N LEU A 71 1.78 2.62 3.84
CA LEU A 71 0.86 1.86 2.99
C LEU A 71 0.94 0.40 3.42
N ALA A 72 -0.19 -0.25 3.69
CA ALA A 72 -0.21 -1.54 4.36
C ALA A 72 -1.31 -2.47 3.84
N GLN A 73 -1.10 -3.76 4.07
CA GLN A 73 -2.08 -4.83 3.94
C GLN A 73 -2.29 -5.42 5.33
N TYR A 74 -3.50 -5.35 5.85
CA TYR A 74 -3.87 -5.96 7.13
C TYR A 74 -4.63 -7.27 6.87
N THR A 75 -4.21 -8.35 7.53
CA THR A 75 -4.91 -9.64 7.53
C THR A 75 -5.44 -9.91 8.93
N PHE A 76 -6.76 -9.89 9.08
CA PHE A 76 -7.46 -10.28 10.31
C PHE A 76 -7.69 -11.79 10.29
N ASN A 77 -7.69 -12.44 11.44
CA ASN A 77 -7.99 -13.88 11.59
C ASN A 77 -9.10 -14.08 12.61
N ASP A 78 -9.91 -15.12 12.42
CA ASP A 78 -11.03 -15.49 13.30
C ASP A 78 -10.66 -15.79 14.76
N ASP A 79 -9.37 -15.85 15.10
CA ASP A 79 -8.88 -16.02 16.48
C ASP A 79 -8.61 -14.68 17.20
N GLY A 80 -8.98 -13.56 16.59
CA GLY A 80 -8.77 -12.22 17.13
C GLY A 80 -7.36 -11.67 16.89
N THR A 81 -6.52 -12.36 16.10
CA THR A 81 -5.19 -11.86 15.70
C THR A 81 -5.25 -11.04 14.41
N VAL A 82 -4.33 -10.09 14.28
CA VAL A 82 -4.15 -9.31 13.06
C VAL A 82 -2.68 -9.20 12.73
N SER A 83 -2.36 -9.28 11.44
CA SER A 83 -1.02 -9.04 10.91
C SER A 83 -1.05 -7.92 9.89
N SER A 84 0.07 -7.23 9.73
CA SER A 84 0.25 -6.16 8.75
C SER A 84 1.55 -6.35 8.01
N THR A 85 1.53 -6.28 6.69
CA THR A 85 2.72 -6.06 5.86
C THR A 85 2.65 -4.66 5.27
N HIS A 86 3.70 -3.86 5.45
CA HIS A 86 3.65 -2.45 5.09
C HIS A 86 4.94 -1.86 4.53
N TRP A 87 4.77 -0.75 3.82
CA TRP A 87 5.84 0.13 3.37
C TRP A 87 5.75 1.44 4.13
N TYR A 88 6.90 2.00 4.50
CA TYR A 88 6.99 3.16 5.38
C TYR A 88 7.97 4.20 4.83
N TRP A 89 7.53 5.46 4.80
CA TRP A 89 8.35 6.60 4.41
C TRP A 89 8.22 7.73 5.43
N THR A 90 9.33 8.41 5.71
CA THR A 90 9.40 9.49 6.71
C THR A 90 10.42 10.53 6.32
N HIS A 91 10.23 11.79 6.73
CA HIS A 91 11.25 12.83 6.59
C HIS A 91 12.52 12.56 7.40
N ARG A 92 12.47 11.70 8.42
CA ARG A 92 13.64 11.35 9.23
C ARG A 92 14.63 10.45 8.52
N ARG A 93 14.24 9.84 7.40
CA ARG A 93 15.06 8.91 6.63
C ARG A 93 14.90 9.24 5.16
N SER A 94 16.00 9.64 4.52
CA SER A 94 16.02 9.82 3.07
C SER A 94 15.66 8.53 2.34
N PHE A 95 14.88 8.68 1.28
CA PHE A 95 14.55 7.66 0.30
C PHE A 95 14.64 8.29 -1.09
N VAL A 96 14.67 7.45 -2.12
CA VAL A 96 14.88 7.90 -3.50
C VAL A 96 13.77 7.40 -4.42
N ARG A 97 13.64 8.03 -5.59
CA ARG A 97 12.86 7.49 -6.70
C ARG A 97 13.60 6.33 -7.33
N VAL A 98 12.88 5.26 -7.64
CA VAL A 98 13.41 4.12 -8.38
C VAL A 98 12.53 3.82 -9.57
N SER A 99 13.13 3.45 -10.70
CA SER A 99 12.37 2.94 -11.84
C SER A 99 11.62 1.67 -11.44
N THR A 100 10.35 1.60 -11.88
CA THR A 100 9.54 0.37 -11.86
C THR A 100 10.06 -0.64 -12.88
N GLY A 101 10.92 -0.25 -13.82
CA GLY A 101 11.34 -1.10 -14.95
C GLY A 101 10.29 -1.17 -16.08
N ILE A 102 9.17 -0.46 -15.96
CA ILE A 102 8.14 -0.37 -17.00
C ILE A 102 8.28 0.97 -17.71
N LYS A 103 8.37 0.91 -19.05
CA LYS A 103 8.38 2.09 -19.92
C LYS A 103 6.98 2.32 -20.48
N ALA A 104 6.50 3.55 -20.38
CA ALA A 104 5.24 4.00 -20.94
C ALA A 104 5.38 4.21 -22.46
N THR A 105 5.44 3.13 -23.24
CA THR A 105 5.64 3.23 -24.69
C THR A 105 4.35 3.37 -25.48
N GLY A 106 4.32 4.32 -26.43
CA GLY A 106 3.16 4.55 -27.29
C GLY A 106 1.94 5.02 -26.51
N CYS A 107 2.17 5.80 -25.46
CA CYS A 107 1.12 6.45 -24.68
C CYS A 107 0.86 7.87 -25.23
N PRO A 108 -0.21 8.55 -24.77
CA PRO A 108 -0.35 9.99 -24.94
C PRO A 108 0.87 10.75 -24.38
N ALA A 109 1.20 10.50 -23.11
CA ALA A 109 2.35 11.10 -22.43
C ALA A 109 3.69 10.61 -22.98
N ARG A 110 4.77 11.33 -22.66
CA ARG A 110 6.12 11.00 -23.15
C ARG A 110 6.57 9.59 -22.83
N ASP A 111 7.43 9.06 -23.69
CA ASP A 111 7.87 7.67 -23.68
C ASP A 111 8.91 7.42 -22.56
N CYS A 112 8.46 7.38 -21.31
CA CYS A 112 9.32 7.42 -20.12
C CYS A 112 9.23 6.17 -19.24
N TYR A 113 10.32 5.87 -18.53
CA TYR A 113 10.28 4.86 -17.46
C TYR A 113 9.54 5.42 -16.26
N VAL A 114 8.49 4.71 -15.84
CA VAL A 114 7.70 5.12 -14.68
C VAL A 114 8.45 4.78 -13.39
N ARG A 115 8.44 5.68 -12.43
CA ARG A 115 9.13 5.57 -11.15
C ARG A 115 8.15 5.39 -9.99
N THR A 116 8.69 4.89 -8.89
CA THR A 116 8.00 4.78 -7.60
C THR A 116 8.98 5.02 -6.46
N ALA A 117 8.50 5.00 -5.22
CA ALA A 117 9.34 5.18 -4.06
C ALA A 117 10.18 3.92 -3.80
N ASP A 118 11.44 4.10 -3.41
CA ASP A 118 12.29 2.97 -3.02
C ASP A 118 11.62 2.13 -1.90
N GLY A 119 11.86 0.82 -1.95
CA GLY A 119 11.19 -0.18 -1.12
C GLY A 119 9.86 -0.69 -1.68
N PHE A 120 9.08 0.12 -2.39
CA PHE A 120 7.75 -0.30 -2.87
C PHE A 120 7.80 -1.40 -3.95
N LYS A 121 8.81 -1.35 -4.82
CA LYS A 121 9.01 -2.37 -5.86
C LYS A 121 9.52 -3.71 -5.32
N SER A 122 9.99 -3.74 -4.07
CA SER A 122 10.57 -4.96 -3.49
C SER A 122 9.48 -6.00 -3.25
N THR A 123 9.77 -7.25 -3.59
CA THR A 123 8.94 -8.41 -3.22
C THR A 123 9.35 -9.02 -1.87
N THR A 124 10.50 -8.62 -1.32
CA THR A 124 11.16 -9.35 -0.23
C THR A 124 11.21 -8.63 1.11
N ALA A 125 10.65 -7.41 1.25
CA ALA A 125 10.68 -6.73 2.55
C ALA A 125 9.70 -5.55 2.69
N PRO A 126 8.38 -5.77 2.73
CA PRO A 126 7.56 -4.92 3.59
C PRO A 126 7.93 -5.19 5.05
N ASP A 127 7.95 -4.15 5.89
CA ASP A 127 8.02 -4.32 7.34
C ASP A 127 6.74 -5.04 7.81
N ALA A 128 6.83 -5.77 8.92
CA ALA A 128 5.71 -6.54 9.44
C ALA A 128 5.33 -6.12 10.86
N LEU A 129 4.03 -6.11 11.15
CA LEU A 129 3.49 -6.01 12.51
C LEU A 129 2.55 -7.20 12.76
N SER A 130 2.43 -7.58 14.01
CA SER A 130 1.44 -8.54 14.49
C SER A 130 0.79 -7.96 15.73
N GLY A 131 -0.40 -8.46 16.08
CA GLY A 131 -1.16 -7.98 17.21
C GLY A 131 -2.52 -8.66 17.30
N THR A 132 -3.41 -8.03 18.06
CA THR A 132 -4.79 -8.48 18.25
C THR A 132 -5.77 -7.38 17.88
N TYR A 133 -7.03 -7.76 17.67
CA TYR A 133 -8.10 -6.82 17.43
C TYR A 133 -9.36 -7.18 18.22
N ALA A 134 -10.20 -6.16 18.41
CA ALA A 134 -11.55 -6.32 18.95
C ALA A 134 -12.50 -5.41 18.19
N VAL A 135 -13.68 -5.92 17.89
CA VAL A 135 -14.78 -5.17 17.25
C VAL A 135 -15.93 -5.05 18.24
N ASN A 136 -16.40 -3.82 18.47
CA ASN A 136 -17.59 -3.53 19.28
C ASN A 136 -18.51 -2.57 18.52
N GLY A 137 -19.59 -3.10 17.95
CA GLY A 137 -20.41 -2.35 17.00
C GLY A 137 -19.57 -1.89 15.81
N SER A 138 -19.57 -0.58 15.54
CA SER A 138 -18.74 0.02 14.49
C SER A 138 -17.32 0.40 14.96
N ALA A 139 -16.95 0.17 16.22
CA ALA A 139 -15.63 0.49 16.72
C ALA A 139 -14.70 -0.72 16.56
N LEU A 140 -13.60 -0.53 15.84
CA LEU A 140 -12.48 -1.48 15.76
C LEU A 140 -11.30 -0.90 16.53
N ARG A 141 -10.76 -1.69 17.47
CA ARG A 141 -9.45 -1.43 18.07
C ARG A 141 -8.46 -2.50 17.62
N ILE A 142 -7.33 -2.07 17.12
CA ILE A 142 -6.16 -2.92 16.86
C ILE A 142 -5.10 -2.58 17.90
N THR A 143 -4.57 -3.61 18.58
CA THR A 143 -3.43 -3.49 19.49
C THR A 143 -2.27 -4.26 18.90
N TRP A 144 -1.23 -3.56 18.46
CA TRP A 144 -0.02 -4.19 17.95
C TRP A 144 0.87 -4.68 19.08
N ASP A 145 1.68 -5.70 18.77
CA ASP A 145 2.77 -6.15 19.63
C ASP A 145 3.66 -4.95 19.98
N GLY A 146 3.99 -4.82 21.27
CA GLY A 146 4.63 -3.61 21.82
C GLY A 146 3.65 -2.62 22.46
N GLY A 147 2.35 -2.90 22.45
CA GLY A 147 1.34 -2.18 23.23
C GLY A 147 0.87 -0.85 22.61
N ILE A 148 1.25 -0.58 21.37
CA ILE A 148 0.71 0.55 20.60
C ILE A 148 -0.62 0.14 19.96
N TRP A 149 -1.52 1.11 19.72
CA TRP A 149 -2.86 0.81 19.24
C TRP A 149 -3.36 1.83 18.21
N GLU A 150 -4.34 1.39 17.43
CA GLU A 150 -5.11 2.18 16.46
C GLU A 150 -6.60 1.92 16.66
N ASP A 151 -7.39 2.99 16.58
CA ASP A 151 -8.85 2.96 16.59
C ASP A 151 -9.38 3.38 15.24
N TRP A 152 -10.40 2.64 14.81
CA TRP A 152 -11.06 2.78 13.54
C TRP A 152 -12.57 2.75 13.71
N THR A 153 -13.26 3.51 12.89
CA THR A 153 -14.69 3.33 12.65
C THR A 153 -14.87 2.41 11.44
N VAL A 154 -15.63 1.34 11.62
CA VAL A 154 -15.98 0.34 10.61
C VAL A 154 -17.33 0.69 9.99
N SER A 155 -17.40 0.62 8.66
CA SER A 155 -18.65 0.65 7.91
C SER A 155 -18.61 -0.35 6.75
N GLU A 156 -19.73 -0.58 6.09
CA GLU A 156 -19.86 -1.46 4.92
C GLU A 156 -20.41 -0.66 3.73
N PRO A 157 -19.55 0.00 2.92
CA PRO A 157 -20.00 0.67 1.71
C PRO A 157 -20.76 -0.27 0.76
N ILE A 158 -20.37 -1.55 0.71
CA ILE A 158 -21.11 -2.59 0.01
C ILE A 158 -21.30 -3.76 0.98
N ALA A 159 -22.53 -3.91 1.46
CA ALA A 159 -22.89 -4.92 2.46
C ALA A 159 -22.40 -6.32 2.07
N GLY A 160 -21.64 -6.95 2.96
CA GLY A 160 -21.09 -8.29 2.75
C GLY A 160 -20.08 -8.42 1.60
N LYS A 161 -19.59 -7.32 1.01
CA LYS A 161 -18.60 -7.36 -0.08
C LYS A 161 -17.40 -6.44 0.13
N LEU A 162 -17.62 -5.28 0.73
CA LEU A 162 -16.59 -4.28 0.95
C LEU A 162 -16.80 -3.60 2.31
N GLY A 163 -15.82 -3.74 3.19
CA GLY A 163 -15.72 -3.01 4.45
C GLY A 163 -14.85 -1.76 4.30
N LYS A 164 -15.09 -0.74 5.12
CA LYS A 164 -14.30 0.50 5.18
C LYS A 164 -13.88 0.78 6.62
N LEU A 165 -12.61 1.17 6.77
CA LEU A 165 -12.03 1.68 8.00
C LEU A 165 -11.77 3.17 7.83
N THR A 166 -12.31 3.96 8.74
CA THR A 166 -12.01 5.39 8.85
C THR A 166 -11.25 5.65 10.14
N PHE A 167 -10.05 6.22 10.04
CA PHE A 167 -9.19 6.44 11.19
C PHE A 167 -9.90 7.28 12.26
N SER A 168 -9.76 6.88 13.52
CA SER A 168 -10.34 7.58 14.67
C SER A 168 -9.27 8.09 15.63
N ALA A 169 -8.36 7.22 16.09
CA ALA A 169 -7.29 7.61 17.02
C ALA A 169 -6.11 6.61 17.01
N SER A 170 -4.97 7.00 17.58
CA SER A 170 -3.84 6.10 17.81
C SER A 170 -3.01 6.52 19.03
N SER A 171 -2.21 5.61 19.58
CA SER A 171 -1.25 5.96 20.65
C SER A 171 0.11 6.46 20.17
N TYR A 172 0.36 6.46 18.86
CA TYR A 172 1.67 6.76 18.27
C TYR A 172 1.64 7.93 17.27
N GLY A 173 0.59 8.75 17.34
CA GLY A 173 0.51 10.04 16.66
C GLY A 173 0.18 9.98 15.18
N GLN A 174 -0.44 8.89 14.69
CA GLN A 174 -1.16 8.92 13.42
C GLN A 174 -2.26 9.97 13.49
N THR A 175 -2.46 10.72 12.40
CA THR A 175 -3.43 11.81 12.33
C THR A 175 -4.57 11.56 11.35
N ALA A 176 -4.38 10.68 10.37
CA ALA A 176 -5.39 10.31 9.41
C ALA A 176 -5.13 8.91 8.84
N GLY A 177 -6.15 8.34 8.19
CA GLY A 177 -6.04 7.08 7.50
C GLY A 177 -7.35 6.55 6.97
N TRP A 178 -7.23 5.69 5.96
CA TRP A 178 -8.32 4.98 5.31
C TRP A 178 -7.92 3.53 5.11
N GLY A 179 -8.88 2.63 5.27
CA GLY A 179 -8.73 1.23 4.91
C GLY A 179 -9.96 0.69 4.20
N TYR A 180 -9.78 -0.27 3.30
CA TYR A 180 -10.87 -0.98 2.64
C TYR A 180 -10.60 -2.47 2.63
N GLY A 181 -11.60 -3.26 3.01
CA GLY A 181 -11.47 -4.68 3.24
C GLY A 181 -12.42 -5.54 2.42
N SER A 182 -11.96 -6.71 2.04
CA SER A 182 -12.75 -7.73 1.33
C SER A 182 -12.26 -9.14 1.63
N GLU A 183 -13.00 -10.14 1.15
CA GLU A 183 -12.59 -11.55 1.15
C GLU A 183 -11.73 -11.94 -0.06
N ALA A 184 -11.54 -11.05 -1.04
CA ALA A 184 -10.68 -11.34 -2.17
C ALA A 184 -9.24 -11.63 -1.70
N ALA A 185 -8.56 -12.59 -2.33
CA ALA A 185 -7.18 -12.94 -1.97
C ALA A 185 -6.18 -11.80 -2.30
N TRP A 186 -5.01 -11.81 -1.65
CA TRP A 186 -3.97 -10.79 -1.88
C TRP A 186 -3.40 -10.77 -3.31
N ASN A 187 -3.49 -11.90 -4.02
CA ASN A 187 -3.12 -12.02 -5.44
C ASN A 187 -4.31 -11.75 -6.39
N THR A 188 -5.51 -11.44 -5.88
CA THR A 188 -6.58 -10.88 -6.71
C THR A 188 -6.21 -9.46 -7.10
N ARG A 189 -6.26 -9.19 -8.40
CA ARG A 189 -5.85 -7.91 -8.98
C ARG A 189 -6.66 -7.62 -10.24
N VAL A 190 -7.02 -6.36 -10.44
CA VAL A 190 -7.56 -5.86 -11.72
C VAL A 190 -6.42 -5.32 -12.58
N SER A 191 -6.40 -5.73 -13.85
CA SER A 191 -5.36 -5.31 -14.80
C SER A 191 -5.45 -3.82 -15.13
N VAL A 192 -4.35 -3.22 -15.60
CA VAL A 192 -4.39 -1.81 -16.03
C VAL A 192 -5.36 -1.61 -17.20
N THR A 193 -5.46 -2.58 -18.12
CA THR A 193 -6.43 -2.53 -19.22
C THR A 193 -7.87 -2.53 -18.72
N GLN A 194 -8.20 -3.36 -17.72
CA GLN A 194 -9.52 -3.36 -17.09
C GLN A 194 -9.79 -2.06 -16.31
N ILE A 195 -8.78 -1.50 -15.62
CA ILE A 195 -8.93 -0.19 -14.98
C ILE A 195 -9.30 0.87 -16.03
N ALA A 196 -8.64 0.89 -17.18
CA ALA A 196 -8.94 1.87 -18.23
C ALA A 196 -10.34 1.71 -18.86
N SER A 197 -10.91 0.50 -18.86
CA SER A 197 -12.25 0.27 -19.45
C SER A 197 -13.39 0.35 -18.44
N ASP A 198 -13.16 -0.07 -17.20
CA ASP A 198 -14.23 -0.41 -16.26
C ASP A 198 -14.15 0.39 -14.95
N ALA A 199 -13.14 1.25 -14.75
CA ALA A 199 -13.03 2.01 -13.51
C ALA A 199 -14.25 2.93 -13.33
N PRO A 200 -14.86 2.93 -12.13
CA PRO A 200 -15.90 3.89 -11.81
C PRO A 200 -15.30 5.29 -11.67
N PRO A 201 -16.12 6.36 -11.71
CA PRO A 201 -15.69 7.69 -11.31
C PRO A 201 -15.11 7.65 -9.89
N LEU A 202 -13.92 8.20 -9.69
CA LEU A 202 -13.23 8.16 -8.40
C LEU A 202 -13.21 9.53 -7.75
N ARG A 203 -13.65 9.57 -6.50
CA ARG A 203 -13.44 10.69 -5.59
C ARG A 203 -12.22 10.44 -4.74
N SER A 204 -11.32 11.42 -4.75
CA SER A 204 -10.13 11.43 -3.91
C SER A 204 -10.29 12.31 -2.69
N ASP A 205 -9.78 11.82 -1.58
CA ASP A 205 -9.65 12.50 -0.30
C ASP A 205 -8.24 12.21 0.24
N GLY A 206 -7.48 13.25 0.59
CA GLY A 206 -6.08 13.08 0.99
C GLY A 206 -5.52 14.22 1.82
N TYR A 207 -4.58 13.87 2.70
CA TYR A 207 -3.78 14.80 3.48
C TYR A 207 -2.34 14.76 2.97
N TYR A 208 -1.82 15.92 2.59
CA TYR A 208 -0.48 16.08 2.02
C TYR A 208 0.31 17.08 2.82
N TRP A 209 1.50 16.67 3.26
CA TRP A 209 2.50 17.57 3.78
C TRP A 209 3.35 18.08 2.62
N ASN A 210 3.46 19.40 2.47
CA ASN A 210 4.34 20.04 1.51
C ASN A 210 4.97 21.29 2.12
N ASN A 211 6.30 21.29 2.24
CA ASN A 211 7.12 22.42 2.68
C ASN A 211 6.61 23.12 3.96
N GLY A 212 6.30 22.32 4.99
CA GLY A 212 5.85 22.81 6.30
C GLY A 212 4.35 23.02 6.42
N SER A 213 3.59 22.92 5.33
CA SER A 213 2.13 23.07 5.31
C SER A 213 1.42 21.72 5.12
N ILE A 214 0.23 21.59 5.70
CA ILE A 214 -0.70 20.49 5.38
C ILE A 214 -1.75 21.03 4.41
N ASN A 215 -1.96 20.30 3.32
CA ASN A 215 -3.10 20.48 2.46
C ASN A 215 -4.05 19.29 2.65
N HIS A 216 -5.30 19.57 2.98
CA HIS A 216 -6.38 18.59 2.83
C HIS A 216 -7.01 18.82 1.46
N THR A 217 -7.09 17.78 0.64
CA THR A 217 -7.62 17.88 -0.72
C THR A 217 -8.72 16.85 -0.89
N VAL A 218 -9.88 17.34 -1.29
CA VAL A 218 -10.99 16.51 -1.76
C VAL A 218 -11.26 16.90 -3.20
N SER A 219 -11.16 15.95 -4.13
CA SER A 219 -11.30 16.22 -5.56
C SER A 219 -11.78 14.99 -6.32
N THR A 220 -12.33 15.17 -7.52
CA THR A 220 -12.56 14.08 -8.47
C THR A 220 -11.33 13.77 -9.33
N GLY A 221 -10.15 14.29 -8.95
CA GLY A 221 -8.96 14.36 -9.80
C GLY A 221 -8.18 13.05 -9.98
N PHE A 222 -8.78 11.90 -9.68
CA PHE A 222 -8.26 10.57 -10.07
C PHE A 222 -9.06 9.97 -11.24
N ASP A 223 -10.17 10.59 -11.62
CA ASP A 223 -10.95 10.26 -12.81
C ASP A 223 -10.25 10.83 -14.05
N HIS A 224 -9.24 10.09 -14.50
CA HIS A 224 -8.47 10.41 -15.71
C HIS A 224 -9.02 9.57 -16.88
N PRO A 225 -9.20 10.14 -18.09
CA PRO A 225 -9.46 9.39 -19.32
C PRO A 225 -8.25 8.53 -19.78
N TRP A 226 -7.77 7.67 -18.89
CA TRP A 226 -6.62 6.80 -19.04
C TRP A 226 -6.58 6.11 -20.41
N LYS A 227 -5.41 6.18 -21.06
CA LYS A 227 -5.14 5.42 -22.28
C LYS A 227 -4.17 4.30 -21.99
N VAL A 228 -4.50 3.11 -22.50
CA VAL A 228 -3.63 1.95 -22.41
C VAL A 228 -2.45 2.13 -23.35
N CYS A 229 -1.25 2.08 -22.78
CA CYS A 229 -0.01 2.13 -23.53
C CYS A 229 0.26 0.82 -24.27
N THR A 230 1.21 0.84 -25.21
CA THR A 230 1.68 -0.37 -25.89
C THR A 230 2.16 -1.40 -24.86
N GLY A 231 1.72 -2.66 -25.02
CA GLY A 231 2.10 -3.77 -24.15
C GLY A 231 1.20 -3.97 -22.93
N ASN A 232 0.16 -3.15 -22.71
CA ASN A 232 -0.86 -3.35 -21.67
C ASN A 232 -0.31 -3.40 -20.23
N THR A 233 0.86 -2.78 -19.99
CA THR A 233 1.49 -2.73 -18.65
C THR A 233 1.41 -1.36 -18.00
N CYS A 234 1.02 -0.32 -18.76
CA CYS A 234 0.95 1.07 -18.30
C CYS A 234 -0.31 1.73 -18.85
N LEU A 235 -0.85 2.66 -18.09
CA LEU A 235 -1.78 3.69 -18.54
C LEU A 235 -1.06 5.02 -18.53
N SER A 236 -1.46 5.93 -19.40
CA SER A 236 -1.06 7.32 -19.30
C SER A 236 -2.21 8.26 -19.65
N ASP A 237 -2.05 9.49 -19.21
CA ASP A 237 -2.89 10.61 -19.59
C ASP A 237 -2.07 11.90 -19.65
N GLU A 238 -2.60 12.90 -20.33
CA GLU A 238 -2.04 14.25 -20.43
C GLU A 238 -3.13 15.29 -20.16
N HIS A 239 -2.86 16.23 -19.26
CA HIS A 239 -3.83 17.28 -18.94
C HIS A 239 -3.20 18.65 -18.85
N THR A 240 -3.92 19.64 -19.37
CA THR A 240 -3.66 21.04 -19.04
C THR A 240 -3.96 21.31 -17.57
N ALA A 241 -2.96 21.73 -16.81
CA ALA A 241 -3.11 22.06 -15.39
C ALA A 241 -2.42 23.37 -15.06
N THR A 242 -3.17 24.28 -14.42
CA THR A 242 -2.65 25.59 -13.98
C THR A 242 -1.58 25.48 -12.88
N ALA A 243 -1.49 24.33 -12.20
CA ALA A 243 -0.43 24.03 -11.24
C ALA A 243 0.96 23.94 -11.91
N CYS A 244 1.01 23.70 -13.22
CA CYS A 244 2.23 23.75 -13.99
C CYS A 244 2.47 25.16 -14.52
N ASN A 245 3.68 25.69 -14.30
CA ASN A 245 4.06 27.00 -14.81
C ASN A 245 4.10 26.94 -16.35
N PRO A 246 3.48 27.89 -17.09
CA PRO A 246 3.54 27.93 -18.55
C PRO A 246 4.96 28.30 -19.01
N ARG A 247 5.86 27.31 -19.01
CA ARG A 247 7.18 27.39 -19.66
C ARG A 247 7.32 26.40 -20.82
N ALA A 248 6.26 25.66 -21.17
CA ALA A 248 6.25 24.83 -22.37
C ALA A 248 6.27 25.73 -23.63
N SER A 249 6.99 25.28 -24.65
CA SER A 249 7.25 26.02 -25.90
C SER A 249 6.00 26.30 -26.74
N ASP A 250 4.87 25.67 -26.42
CA ASP A 250 3.56 25.82 -27.05
C ASP A 250 2.54 26.59 -26.19
N GLY A 251 2.95 27.06 -25.01
CA GLY A 251 2.16 27.89 -24.11
C GLY A 251 1.10 27.16 -23.27
N LYS A 252 1.03 25.82 -23.29
CA LYS A 252 0.06 25.07 -22.47
C LYS A 252 0.77 24.34 -21.31
N PRO A 253 0.38 24.61 -20.05
CA PRO A 253 0.97 23.91 -18.93
C PRO A 253 0.40 22.48 -18.86
N MET A 254 1.15 21.49 -19.33
CA MET A 254 0.75 20.08 -19.34
C MET A 254 1.35 19.29 -18.16
N ILE A 255 0.57 18.34 -17.64
CA ILE A 255 1.02 17.27 -16.73
C ILE A 255 0.94 15.94 -17.47
N ASP A 256 2.05 15.21 -17.44
CA ASP A 256 2.09 13.80 -17.82
C ASP A 256 1.74 12.93 -16.61
N TYR A 257 0.75 12.05 -16.76
CA TYR A 257 0.38 11.04 -15.77
C TYR A 257 0.71 9.64 -16.27
N TYR A 258 1.22 8.80 -15.38
CA TYR A 258 1.52 7.40 -15.63
C TYR A 258 0.99 6.53 -14.50
N LEU A 259 0.30 5.43 -14.82
CA LEU A 259 -0.17 4.43 -13.86
C LEU A 259 0.26 3.03 -14.31
N THR A 260 0.95 2.31 -13.45
CA THR A 260 1.59 1.03 -13.82
C THR A 260 1.66 0.04 -12.64
N LEU A 261 2.21 -1.14 -12.90
CA LEU A 261 2.66 -2.07 -11.87
C LEU A 261 3.92 -1.53 -11.15
N PRO A 262 4.17 -1.91 -9.87
CA PRO A 262 5.39 -1.51 -9.18
C PRO A 262 6.68 -2.12 -9.78
N TYR A 263 6.57 -3.23 -10.51
CA TYR A 263 7.64 -3.89 -11.26
C TYR A 263 7.07 -4.83 -12.34
N PRO A 264 7.86 -5.27 -13.34
CA PRO A 264 7.39 -6.18 -14.37
C PRO A 264 7.00 -7.53 -13.78
N GLY A 265 5.80 -7.99 -14.08
CA GLY A 265 5.28 -9.27 -13.59
C GLY A 265 4.71 -9.23 -12.17
N ALA A 266 4.49 -8.06 -11.57
CA ALA A 266 3.74 -7.97 -10.32
C ALA A 266 2.31 -8.50 -10.50
N THR A 267 1.90 -9.41 -9.61
CA THR A 267 0.59 -10.07 -9.64
C THR A 267 -0.30 -9.69 -8.45
N ASP A 268 0.20 -8.86 -7.54
CA ASP A 268 -0.54 -8.42 -6.35
C ASP A 268 -1.25 -7.07 -6.58
N ARG A 269 -1.98 -6.61 -5.57
CA ARG A 269 -2.79 -5.38 -5.62
C ARG A 269 -2.01 -4.07 -5.78
N ARG A 270 -0.67 -4.09 -5.86
CA ARG A 270 0.12 -2.86 -5.94
C ARG A 270 0.01 -2.20 -7.31
N ASN A 271 -0.15 -0.89 -7.30
CA ASN A 271 0.09 -0.03 -8.47
C ASN A 271 1.01 1.13 -8.08
N ALA A 272 1.69 1.70 -9.06
CA ALA A 272 2.49 2.91 -8.91
C ALA A 272 1.94 3.98 -9.87
N LEU A 273 1.74 5.19 -9.34
CA LEU A 273 1.44 6.37 -10.15
C LEU A 273 2.62 7.34 -10.09
N GLU A 274 2.98 7.89 -11.23
CA GLU A 274 3.91 9.02 -11.33
C GLU A 274 3.27 10.14 -12.16
N HIS A 275 3.47 11.38 -11.76
CA HIS A 275 3.18 12.51 -12.63
C HIS A 275 4.15 13.67 -12.45
N TRP A 276 4.25 14.53 -13.47
CA TRP A 276 5.10 15.71 -13.47
C TRP A 276 4.69 16.69 -14.57
N CYS A 277 5.04 17.97 -14.39
CA CYS A 277 4.81 19.01 -15.39
C CYS A 277 5.81 18.91 -16.54
N GLU A 278 5.33 18.88 -17.79
CA GLU A 278 6.19 18.81 -18.98
C GLU A 278 7.21 19.95 -19.05
N ALA A 279 6.77 21.16 -18.69
CA ALA A 279 7.61 22.34 -18.65
C ALA A 279 8.86 22.21 -17.74
N ASN A 280 8.82 21.31 -16.75
CA ASN A 280 9.98 21.04 -15.90
C ASN A 280 11.05 20.19 -16.62
N ALA A 281 10.64 19.27 -17.49
CA ALA A 281 11.54 18.53 -18.36
C ALA A 281 12.15 19.46 -19.41
N ASP A 282 11.30 20.23 -20.09
CA ASP A 282 11.71 21.16 -21.15
C ASP A 282 12.68 22.23 -20.64
N GLY A 283 12.37 22.82 -19.48
CA GLY A 283 13.24 23.81 -18.83
C GLY A 283 14.62 23.27 -18.44
N ARG A 284 14.79 21.94 -18.42
CA ARG A 284 16.06 21.25 -18.16
C ARG A 284 16.69 20.65 -19.43
N GLY A 285 16.04 20.76 -20.58
CA GLY A 285 16.46 20.10 -21.82
C GLY A 285 16.39 18.57 -21.75
N GLU A 286 15.47 18.03 -20.93
CA GLU A 286 15.27 16.59 -20.73
C GLU A 286 14.02 16.13 -21.48
N TYR A 287 14.06 14.94 -22.09
CA TYR A 287 12.85 14.34 -22.66
C TYR A 287 11.93 13.81 -21.55
N CYS A 288 12.49 12.98 -20.66
CA CYS A 288 11.81 12.49 -19.46
C CYS A 288 12.29 13.27 -18.25
N TYR A 289 11.35 13.84 -17.48
CA TYR A 289 11.72 14.62 -16.30
C TYR A 289 12.43 13.75 -15.27
N THR A 290 13.67 14.08 -14.92
CA THR A 290 14.42 13.36 -13.89
C THR A 290 14.32 13.98 -12.50
N GLY A 291 13.71 15.17 -12.38
CA GLY A 291 13.65 15.94 -11.13
C GLY A 291 12.54 15.52 -10.16
N ASN A 292 11.92 16.50 -9.51
CA ASN A 292 10.94 16.30 -8.44
C ASN A 292 9.56 15.86 -8.97
N SER A 293 9.46 14.67 -9.57
CA SER A 293 8.16 14.10 -9.92
C SER A 293 7.38 13.67 -8.69
N HIS A 294 6.06 13.66 -8.82
CA HIS A 294 5.14 13.19 -7.79
C HIS A 294 4.90 11.69 -7.96
N ILE A 295 5.38 10.89 -7.01
CA ILE A 295 5.28 9.43 -7.05
C ILE A 295 4.37 8.91 -5.92
N LYS A 296 3.43 8.05 -6.30
CA LYS A 296 2.37 7.54 -5.43
C LYS A 296 2.31 6.01 -5.47
N PRO A 297 2.92 5.31 -4.50
CA PRO A 297 2.60 3.93 -4.20
C PRO A 297 1.14 3.75 -3.82
N MET A 298 0.47 2.73 -4.38
CA MET A 298 -0.97 2.49 -4.19
C MET A 298 -1.30 1.01 -4.07
N LEU A 299 -2.38 0.71 -3.37
CA LEU A 299 -3.00 -0.61 -3.30
C LEU A 299 -4.44 -0.53 -3.82
N GLN A 300 -4.79 -1.44 -4.71
CA GLN A 300 -6.15 -1.54 -5.26
C GLN A 300 -7.16 -1.87 -4.17
N ILE A 301 -8.26 -1.13 -4.16
CA ILE A 301 -9.48 -1.46 -3.45
C ILE A 301 -10.26 -2.42 -4.34
N ILE A 302 -10.43 -3.66 -3.87
CA ILE A 302 -11.12 -4.73 -4.59
C ILE A 302 -12.17 -5.31 -3.65
N ASP A 303 -13.42 -5.44 -4.09
CA ASP A 303 -14.47 -6.08 -3.30
C ASP A 303 -14.32 -7.61 -3.27
N SER A 304 -15.21 -8.28 -2.54
CA SER A 304 -15.19 -9.73 -2.41
C SER A 304 -15.53 -10.48 -3.70
N ASP A 305 -16.11 -9.80 -4.70
CA ASP A 305 -16.38 -10.35 -6.04
C ASP A 305 -15.21 -10.13 -7.01
N GLY A 306 -14.14 -9.46 -6.58
CA GLY A 306 -12.98 -9.15 -7.42
C GLY A 306 -13.12 -7.87 -8.26
N ARG A 307 -14.13 -7.02 -7.99
CA ARG A 307 -14.37 -5.76 -8.70
C ARG A 307 -13.50 -4.65 -8.14
N PHE A 308 -13.01 -3.78 -9.03
CA PHE A 308 -12.19 -2.62 -8.68
C PHE A 308 -13.05 -1.43 -8.21
N HIS A 309 -12.67 -0.81 -7.10
CA HIS A 309 -13.34 0.35 -6.49
C HIS A 309 -12.41 1.54 -6.26
N GLY A 310 -11.17 1.48 -6.74
CA GLY A 310 -10.19 2.56 -6.58
C GLY A 310 -8.91 2.14 -5.88
N TRP A 311 -8.29 3.09 -5.17
CA TRP A 311 -7.02 2.91 -4.47
C TRP A 311 -7.02 3.55 -3.08
N VAL A 312 -6.32 2.91 -2.17
CA VAL A 312 -5.64 3.64 -1.09
C VAL A 312 -4.19 3.84 -1.48
N GLY A 313 -3.61 4.97 -1.10
CA GLY A 313 -2.27 5.30 -1.52
C GLY A 313 -1.56 6.25 -0.60
N VAL A 314 -0.27 6.37 -0.85
CA VAL A 314 0.56 7.39 -0.23
C VAL A 314 1.27 8.17 -1.32
N GLU A 315 1.47 9.45 -1.10
CA GLU A 315 2.48 10.19 -1.84
C GLU A 315 3.79 10.12 -1.07
N ALA A 316 4.85 9.68 -1.75
CA ALA A 316 6.19 9.56 -1.20
C ALA A 316 7.18 10.14 -2.20
N SER A 317 7.13 11.45 -2.40
CA SER A 317 7.89 12.16 -3.42
C SER A 317 9.15 12.80 -2.81
N PRO A 318 10.35 12.22 -2.99
CA PRO A 318 11.54 12.75 -2.35
C PRO A 318 12.00 14.05 -3.01
N ASN A 319 12.55 14.99 -2.25
CA ASN A 319 13.22 16.12 -2.89
C ASN A 319 14.64 15.72 -3.28
N GLU A 320 14.90 15.59 -4.58
CA GLU A 320 16.21 15.16 -5.11
C GLU A 320 16.95 16.29 -5.82
N THR A 321 16.29 17.44 -6.03
CA THR A 321 16.82 18.52 -6.87
C THR A 321 17.01 19.85 -6.15
N VAL A 322 16.38 20.06 -5.00
CA VAL A 322 16.46 21.32 -4.24
C VAL A 322 16.88 21.01 -2.80
N PRO A 323 18.15 21.26 -2.40
CA PRO A 323 18.69 20.86 -1.10
C PRO A 323 17.93 21.39 0.14
N ASN A 324 17.22 22.51 0.00
CA ASN A 324 16.52 23.18 1.10
C ASN A 324 15.02 22.90 1.16
N GLN A 325 14.48 22.13 0.20
CA GLN A 325 13.08 21.73 0.22
C GLN A 325 12.99 20.28 0.71
N GLN A 326 11.99 20.01 1.55
CA GLN A 326 11.74 18.66 2.05
C GLN A 326 10.92 17.84 1.04
N SER A 327 10.93 16.52 1.22
CA SER A 327 10.06 15.59 0.47
C SER A 327 8.59 15.92 0.68
N THR A 328 7.73 15.58 -0.29
CA THR A 328 6.28 15.59 -0.11
C THR A 328 5.85 14.21 0.39
N LEU A 329 5.16 14.18 1.52
CA LEU A 329 4.55 12.98 2.07
C LEU A 329 3.05 13.20 2.22
N GLY A 330 2.24 12.25 1.75
CA GLY A 330 0.80 12.32 1.93
C GLY A 330 0.15 10.95 1.97
N ILE A 331 -1.07 10.90 2.48
CA ILE A 331 -1.94 9.72 2.39
C ILE A 331 -3.21 10.11 1.68
N PHE A 332 -3.78 9.19 0.93
CA PHE A 332 -5.03 9.43 0.23
C PHE A 332 -5.81 8.14 -0.01
N VAL A 333 -7.10 8.33 -0.22
CA VAL A 333 -7.98 7.40 -0.91
C VAL A 333 -8.41 8.04 -2.22
N ALA A 334 -8.62 7.22 -3.24
CA ALA A 334 -9.35 7.55 -4.46
C ALA A 334 -10.32 6.41 -4.71
N ALA A 335 -11.57 6.56 -4.32
CA ALA A 335 -12.58 5.50 -4.37
C ALA A 335 -13.87 5.99 -5.02
N ASP A 336 -14.69 5.07 -5.52
CA ASP A 336 -16.03 5.42 -6.00
C ASP A 336 -16.94 5.94 -4.88
N ASP A 337 -17.92 6.76 -5.26
CA ASP A 337 -18.95 7.25 -4.35
C ASP A 337 -19.89 6.07 -4.01
N MET A 338 -19.53 5.32 -2.96
CA MET A 338 -20.33 4.26 -2.34
C MET A 338 -21.07 4.76 -1.10
#